data_AF-K1SD15-F1
#
_entry.id   AF-K1SD15-F1
#
_cell.length_a   1.000
_cell.length_b   1.000
_cell.length_c   1.000
_cell.angle_alpha   90.00
_cell.angle_beta   90.00
_cell.angle_gamma   90.00
#
_symmetry.space_group_name_H-M   'P 1'
#
loop_
_entity.id
_entity.type
_entity.pdbx_description
1 polymer ?
#
loop_
_entity_poly.entity_id
_entity_poly.type
_entity_poly.pdbx_seq_one_letter_code
_entity_poly.pdbx_strand_id
1 'polypeptide(L)'
;QVILFVSDYIYLRTGEMYFVAAEALYRAGKESEAKTMLTTIMKTRNPKYETSATSDALLQEIELQKRIEMWGEGRRLFDMKRRNESLDRTHAINHSAIAPKEVPAGSKLFIYQIPDKELNANSEITDKNE
;
A
#
# COMPACT_ATOMS: atom_id res chain seq x y z
N GLN A 1 14.92 -28.60 22.89
CA GLN A 1 15.68 -27.66 22.06
C GLN A 1 14.74 -26.53 21.66
N VAL A 2 14.96 -25.31 22.14
CA VAL A 2 14.15 -24.15 21.74
C VAL A 2 14.76 -23.62 20.44
N ILE A 3 14.01 -23.72 19.34
CA ILE A 3 14.39 -23.08 18.08
C ILE A 3 13.88 -21.64 18.17
N LEU A 4 14.79 -20.69 18.29
CA LEU A 4 14.49 -19.27 18.11
C LEU A 4 14.42 -18.99 16.61
N PHE A 5 13.27 -18.57 16.11
CA PHE A 5 13.17 -18.02 14.76
C PHE A 5 13.75 -16.61 14.77
N VAL A 6 14.83 -16.41 14.01
CA VAL A 6 15.49 -15.11 13.82
C VAL A 6 15.41 -14.76 12.34
N SER A 7 15.04 -13.52 12.03
CA SER A 7 14.93 -13.01 10.66
C SER A 7 15.34 -11.55 10.62
N ASP A 8 15.95 -11.14 9.52
CA ASP A 8 16.24 -9.73 9.26
C ASP A 8 14.97 -8.96 8.93
N TYR A 9 14.97 -7.66 9.23
CA TYR A 9 13.91 -6.74 8.88
C TYR A 9 14.30 -5.98 7.61
N ILE A 10 13.53 -6.15 6.55
CA ILE A 10 13.79 -5.48 5.28
C ILE A 10 13.07 -4.13 5.26
N TYR A 11 13.82 -3.05 5.14
CA TYR A 11 13.26 -1.69 5.08
C TYR A 11 12.87 -1.28 3.65
N LEU A 12 13.71 -1.65 2.67
CA LEU A 12 13.58 -1.27 1.27
C LEU A 12 13.99 -2.42 0.36
N ARG A 13 13.29 -2.55 -0.78
CA ARG A 13 13.63 -3.51 -1.84
C ARG A 13 13.50 -2.83 -3.20
N THR A 14 14.33 -3.27 -4.13
CA THR A 14 14.27 -2.83 -5.53
C THR A 14 12.91 -3.10 -6.16
N GLY A 15 12.21 -4.16 -5.75
CA GLY A 15 10.86 -4.47 -6.22
C GLY A 15 9.86 -3.34 -6.01
N GLU A 16 9.92 -2.65 -4.87
CA GLU A 16 9.06 -1.48 -4.60
C GLU A 16 9.31 -0.36 -5.61
N MET A 17 10.59 -0.13 -5.96
CA MET A 17 10.99 0.97 -6.85
C MET A 17 10.45 0.80 -8.28
N TYR A 18 10.31 -0.44 -8.76
CA TYR A 18 9.65 -0.69 -10.06
C TYR A 18 8.19 -0.28 -10.06
N PHE A 19 7.44 -0.57 -8.99
CA PHE A 19 6.04 -0.17 -8.87
C PHE A 19 5.88 1.34 -8.69
N VAL A 20 6.77 1.98 -7.91
CA VAL A 20 6.82 3.44 -7.80
C VAL A 20 7.10 4.09 -9.15
N ALA A 21 8.08 3.58 -9.90
CA ALA A 21 8.40 4.07 -11.24
C ALA A 21 7.23 3.87 -12.21
N ALA A 22 6.61 2.68 -12.23
CA ALA A 22 5.46 2.38 -13.08
C ALA A 22 4.30 3.36 -12.83
N GLU A 23 3.93 3.59 -11.57
CA GLU A 23 2.86 4.52 -11.22
C GLU A 23 3.23 5.97 -11.58
N ALA A 24 4.45 6.41 -11.30
CA ALA A 24 4.90 7.76 -11.63
C ALA A 24 4.90 8.02 -13.14
N LEU A 25 5.39 7.07 -13.93
CA LEU A 25 5.38 7.14 -15.39
C LEU A 25 3.96 7.18 -15.94
N TYR A 26 3.05 6.37 -15.40
CA TYR A 26 1.64 6.39 -15.78
C TYR A 26 1.04 7.78 -15.54
N ARG A 27 1.24 8.33 -14.33
CA ARG A 27 0.75 9.67 -13.96
C ARG A 27 1.39 10.80 -14.78
N ALA A 28 2.58 10.57 -15.34
CA ALA A 28 3.25 11.49 -16.25
C ALA A 28 2.80 11.35 -17.73
N GLY A 29 1.78 10.52 -18.02
CA GLY A 29 1.30 10.27 -19.39
C GLY A 29 2.20 9.35 -20.22
N LYS A 30 3.21 8.72 -19.59
CA LYS A 30 4.18 7.83 -20.24
C LYS A 30 3.74 6.37 -20.12
N GLU A 31 2.57 6.06 -20.65
CA GLU A 31 1.90 4.76 -20.46
C GLU A 31 2.76 3.57 -20.92
N SER A 32 3.43 3.69 -22.06
CA SER A 32 4.31 2.62 -22.58
C SER A 32 5.52 2.36 -21.68
N GLU A 33 6.09 3.40 -21.06
CA GLU A 33 7.20 3.26 -20.12
C GLU A 33 6.71 2.64 -18.80
N ALA A 34 5.52 3.06 -18.32
CA ALA A 34 4.88 2.49 -17.14
C ALA A 34 4.62 0.98 -17.30
N LYS A 35 4.08 0.58 -18.45
CA LYS A 35 3.85 -0.82 -18.81
C LYS A 35 5.15 -1.61 -18.85
N THR A 36 6.21 -1.01 -19.38
CA THR A 36 7.55 -1.63 -19.38
C THR A 36 8.00 -1.93 -17.95
N MET A 37 7.91 -0.96 -17.03
CA MET A 37 8.30 -1.17 -15.63
C MET A 37 7.49 -2.28 -14.95
N LEU A 38 6.16 -2.28 -15.15
CA LEU A 38 5.27 -3.32 -14.63
C LEU A 38 5.64 -4.70 -15.19
N THR A 39 5.79 -4.83 -16.50
CA THR A 39 6.14 -6.10 -17.15
C THR A 39 7.50 -6.60 -16.69
N THR A 40 8.51 -5.73 -16.55
CA THR A 40 9.84 -6.12 -16.07
C THR A 40 9.75 -6.75 -14.69
N ILE A 41 9.10 -6.08 -13.73
CA ILE A 41 9.02 -6.59 -12.36
C ILE A 41 8.16 -7.86 -12.28
N MET A 42 7.06 -7.93 -13.03
CA MET A 42 6.16 -9.07 -13.04
C MET A 42 6.76 -10.31 -13.73
N LYS A 43 7.60 -10.16 -14.76
CA LYS A 43 8.29 -11.29 -15.40
C LYS A 43 9.25 -12.01 -14.47
N THR A 44 9.75 -11.34 -13.42
CA THR A 44 10.55 -12.01 -12.39
C THR A 44 9.72 -12.94 -11.48
N ARG A 45 8.39 -12.80 -11.46
CA ARG A 45 7.45 -13.54 -10.58
C ARG A 45 6.67 -14.57 -11.37
N ASN A 46 6.24 -14.18 -12.56
CA ASN A 46 5.61 -15.03 -13.54
C ASN A 46 6.28 -14.80 -14.90
N PRO A 47 7.16 -15.70 -15.36
CA PRO A 47 7.85 -15.56 -16.65
C PRO A 47 6.92 -15.44 -17.86
N LYS A 48 5.67 -15.92 -17.76
CA LYS A 48 4.64 -15.83 -18.80
C LYS A 48 3.71 -14.62 -18.63
N TYR A 49 4.04 -13.70 -17.73
CA TYR A 49 3.23 -12.52 -17.49
C TYR A 49 3.18 -11.63 -18.73
N GLU A 50 1.97 -11.34 -19.16
CA GLU A 50 1.64 -10.42 -20.24
C GLU A 50 0.43 -9.59 -19.78
N THR A 51 0.39 -8.32 -20.12
CA THR A 51 -0.74 -7.43 -19.83
C THR A 51 -1.20 -6.72 -21.11
N SER A 52 -2.50 -6.75 -21.36
CA SER A 52 -3.16 -5.96 -22.40
C SER A 52 -3.85 -4.72 -21.83
N ALA A 53 -3.71 -4.46 -20.52
CA ALA A 53 -4.33 -3.31 -19.87
C ALA A 53 -3.79 -2.00 -20.46
N THR A 54 -4.68 -1.02 -20.53
CA THR A 54 -4.43 0.33 -21.04
C THR A 54 -5.23 1.33 -20.22
N SER A 55 -4.82 2.60 -20.26
CA SER A 55 -5.49 3.69 -19.54
C SER A 55 -5.75 3.30 -18.07
N ASP A 56 -6.95 3.58 -17.54
CA ASP A 56 -7.25 3.33 -16.12
C ASP A 56 -7.09 1.87 -15.70
N ALA A 57 -7.29 0.92 -16.62
CA ALA A 57 -7.07 -0.50 -16.33
C ALA A 57 -5.59 -0.78 -16.06
N LEU A 58 -4.65 -0.08 -16.73
CA LEU A 58 -3.23 -0.23 -16.45
C LEU A 58 -2.88 0.31 -15.07
N LEU A 59 -3.42 1.47 -14.68
CA LEU A 59 -3.20 2.00 -13.34
C LEU A 59 -3.72 1.03 -12.28
N GLN A 60 -4.96 0.54 -12.41
CA GLN A 60 -5.54 -0.42 -11.48
C GLN A 60 -4.70 -1.70 -11.38
N GLU A 61 -4.14 -2.18 -12.50
CA GLU A 61 -3.25 -3.34 -12.50
C GLU A 61 -1.92 -3.05 -11.78
N ILE A 62 -1.28 -1.91 -12.02
CA ILE A 62 -0.06 -1.49 -11.30
C ILE A 62 -0.31 -1.49 -9.79
N GLU A 63 -1.41 -0.91 -9.38
CA GLU A 63 -1.81 -0.74 -7.98
C GLU A 63 -2.13 -2.07 -7.30
N LEU A 64 -2.82 -2.97 -8.03
CA LEU A 64 -3.11 -4.33 -7.57
C LEU A 64 -1.83 -5.14 -7.41
N GLN A 65 -0.95 -5.13 -8.42
CA GLN A 65 0.29 -5.90 -8.38
C GLN A 65 1.23 -5.39 -7.28
N LYS A 66 1.31 -4.07 -7.06
CA LYS A 66 2.05 -3.50 -5.92
C LYS A 66 1.48 -4.00 -4.59
N ARG A 67 0.15 -4.03 -4.43
CA ARG A 67 -0.51 -4.53 -3.22
C ARG A 67 -0.19 -6.00 -2.94
N ILE A 68 -0.09 -6.81 -3.99
CA ILE A 68 0.29 -8.23 -3.89
C ILE A 68 1.76 -8.37 -3.49
N GLU A 69 2.66 -7.67 -4.19
CA GLU A 69 4.10 -7.74 -3.98
C GLU A 69 4.54 -7.24 -2.59
N MET A 70 3.88 -6.20 -2.07
CA MET A 70 4.21 -5.55 -0.80
C MET A 70 3.37 -6.07 0.38
N TRP A 71 2.75 -7.25 0.24
CA TRP A 71 1.93 -7.81 1.30
C TRP A 71 2.78 -8.10 2.54
N GLY A 72 2.35 -7.57 3.69
CA GLY A 72 3.08 -7.71 4.96
C GLY A 72 4.15 -6.63 5.21
N GLU A 73 4.41 -5.73 4.25
CA GLU A 73 5.50 -4.72 4.36
C GLU A 73 5.00 -3.30 4.68
N GLY A 74 3.74 -3.17 5.10
CA GLY A 74 3.19 -1.91 5.64
C GLY A 74 2.89 -0.82 4.60
N ARG A 75 2.96 -1.11 3.29
CA ARG A 75 2.77 -0.09 2.24
C ARG A 75 1.32 0.31 1.99
N ARG A 76 0.37 -0.62 2.14
CA ARG A 76 -1.02 -0.42 1.72
C ARG A 76 -1.72 0.77 2.40
N LEU A 77 -1.46 1.02 3.68
CA LEU A 77 -2.07 2.15 4.40
C LEU A 77 -1.65 3.50 3.78
N PHE A 78 -0.36 3.69 3.54
CA PHE A 78 0.15 4.91 2.93
C PHE A 78 -0.33 5.08 1.49
N ASP A 79 -0.41 3.98 0.74
CA ASP A 79 -0.98 3.97 -0.60
C ASP A 79 -2.45 4.39 -0.63
N MET A 80 -3.28 3.94 0.32
CA MET A 80 -4.68 4.41 0.44
C MET A 80 -4.74 5.91 0.73
N LYS A 81 -3.96 6.38 1.70
CA LYS A 81 -3.97 7.78 2.12
C LYS A 81 -3.58 8.73 0.99
N ARG A 82 -2.46 8.47 0.32
CA ARG A 82 -1.95 9.37 -0.72
C ARG A 82 -2.81 9.38 -1.99
N ARG A 83 -3.56 8.30 -2.24
CA ARG A 83 -4.46 8.16 -3.41
C ARG A 83 -5.92 8.48 -3.08
N ASN A 84 -6.20 8.86 -1.84
CA ASN A 84 -7.54 9.11 -1.33
C ASN A 84 -8.50 7.94 -1.62
N GLU A 85 -8.06 6.72 -1.30
CA GLU A 85 -8.85 5.50 -1.49
C GLU A 85 -9.60 5.12 -0.22
N SER A 86 -10.80 4.56 -0.40
CA SER A 86 -11.50 3.87 0.67
C SER A 86 -10.92 2.47 0.90
N LEU A 87 -11.16 1.96 2.10
CA LEU A 87 -10.99 0.56 2.43
C LEU A 87 -12.34 -0.14 2.31
N ASP A 88 -12.37 -1.25 1.57
CA ASP A 88 -13.48 -2.19 1.56
C ASP A 88 -12.95 -3.61 1.81
N ARG A 89 -13.49 -4.27 2.85
CA ARG A 89 -13.22 -5.65 3.27
C ARG A 89 -14.51 -6.45 3.43
N THR A 90 -15.64 -5.96 2.92
CA THR A 90 -16.94 -6.64 3.02
C THR A 90 -16.93 -8.04 2.40
N HIS A 91 -16.08 -8.24 1.38
CA HIS A 91 -15.87 -9.53 0.71
C HIS A 91 -14.85 -10.45 1.40
N ALA A 92 -14.16 -9.99 2.44
CA ALA A 92 -13.08 -10.74 3.07
C ALA A 92 -13.58 -11.58 4.26
N ILE A 93 -13.25 -12.86 4.26
CA ILE A 93 -13.68 -13.84 5.29
C ILE A 93 -12.68 -14.03 6.42
N ASN A 94 -11.48 -13.46 6.28
CA ASN A 94 -10.32 -13.69 7.15
C ASN A 94 -9.97 -12.49 8.04
N HIS A 95 -10.91 -11.56 8.23
CA HIS A 95 -10.76 -10.44 9.15
C HIS A 95 -11.60 -10.64 10.42
N SER A 96 -11.11 -10.09 11.53
CA SER A 96 -11.85 -10.07 12.79
C SER A 96 -13.21 -9.38 12.62
N ALA A 97 -14.25 -9.93 13.26
CA ALA A 97 -15.60 -9.37 13.21
C ALA A 97 -15.69 -7.94 13.77
N ILE A 98 -14.76 -7.55 14.66
CA ILE A 98 -14.71 -6.20 15.25
C ILE A 98 -13.87 -5.21 14.43
N ALA A 99 -13.18 -5.67 13.38
CA ALA A 99 -12.42 -4.76 12.53
C ALA A 99 -13.37 -3.96 11.62
N PRO A 100 -13.10 -2.66 11.37
CA PRO A 100 -13.84 -1.91 10.37
C PRO A 100 -13.76 -2.62 9.02
N LYS A 101 -14.94 -2.93 8.46
CA LYS A 101 -15.07 -3.55 7.14
C LYS A 101 -14.97 -2.52 6.03
N GLU A 102 -15.52 -1.34 6.27
CA GLU A 102 -15.47 -0.21 5.36
C GLU A 102 -14.92 1.01 6.09
N VAL A 103 -14.00 1.72 5.43
CA VAL A 103 -13.47 3.01 5.91
C VAL A 103 -13.42 3.95 4.73
N PRO A 104 -14.20 5.05 4.73
CA PRO A 104 -14.19 6.02 3.64
C PRO A 104 -12.80 6.63 3.42
N ALA A 105 -12.53 7.02 2.16
CA ALA A 105 -11.37 7.82 1.82
C ALA A 105 -11.29 9.07 2.71
N GLY A 106 -10.09 9.42 3.17
CA GLY A 106 -9.89 10.58 4.07
C GLY A 106 -10.39 10.41 5.50
N SER A 107 -10.92 9.24 5.89
CA SER A 107 -11.33 8.99 7.27
C SER A 107 -10.18 9.17 8.26
N LYS A 108 -10.47 9.76 9.42
CA LYS A 108 -9.54 9.86 10.57
C LYS A 108 -9.01 8.51 11.05
N LEU A 109 -9.69 7.41 10.74
CA LEU A 109 -9.23 6.06 11.04
C LEU A 109 -7.93 5.68 10.30
N PHE A 110 -7.53 6.44 9.27
CA PHE A 110 -6.22 6.29 8.62
C PHE A 110 -5.10 7.14 9.26
N ILE A 111 -5.39 7.90 10.31
CA ILE A 111 -4.45 8.80 10.96
C ILE A 111 -4.09 8.26 12.34
N TYR A 112 -2.78 8.08 12.59
CA TYR A 112 -2.30 7.72 13.91
C TYR A 112 -2.56 8.87 14.88
N GLN A 113 -2.99 8.50 16.08
CA GLN A 113 -3.29 9.43 17.15
C GLN A 113 -2.00 9.81 17.89
N ILE A 114 -1.92 11.06 18.34
CA ILE A 114 -0.88 11.47 19.27
C ILE A 114 -1.05 10.66 20.56
N PRO A 115 0.00 10.03 21.11
CA PRO A 115 -0.09 9.27 22.34
C PRO A 115 -0.56 10.13 23.52
N ASP A 116 -1.42 9.59 24.38
CA ASP A 116 -1.94 10.35 25.53
C ASP A 116 -0.83 10.79 26.50
N LYS A 117 0.28 10.05 26.57
CA LYS A 117 1.46 10.46 27.35
C LYS A 117 2.03 11.80 26.86
N GLU A 118 2.03 12.03 25.56
CA GLU A 118 2.51 13.28 24.96
C GLU A 118 1.52 14.41 25.24
N LEU A 119 0.21 14.15 25.06
CA LEU A 119 -0.85 15.12 25.35
C LEU A 119 -0.83 15.58 26.82
N ASN A 120 -0.63 14.64 27.75
CA ASN A 120 -0.58 14.94 29.19
C ASN A 120 0.70 15.68 29.59
N ALA A 121 1.79 15.53 28.85
CA ALA A 121 3.07 16.14 29.15
C ALA A 121 3.22 17.55 28.56
N ASN A 122 2.51 17.85 27.46
CA ASN A 122 2.63 19.10 26.74
C ASN A 122 1.26 19.79 26.62
N SER A 123 1.04 20.81 27.47
CA SER A 123 -0.20 21.59 27.50
C SER A 123 -0.45 22.42 26.23
N GLU A 124 0.54 22.61 25.38
CA GLU A 124 0.41 23.34 24.11
C GLU A 124 -0.25 22.50 23.00
N ILE A 125 -0.40 21.19 23.20
CA ILE A 125 -1.12 20.32 22.25
C ILE A 125 -2.60 20.38 22.59
N THR A 126 -3.32 21.31 21.96
CA THR A 126 -4.73 21.59 22.30
C THR A 126 -5.72 20.71 21.56
N ASP A 127 -5.35 20.18 20.39
CA ASP A 127 -6.27 19.48 19.49
C ASP A 127 -5.77 18.06 19.21
N LYS A 128 -6.69 17.09 19.24
CA LYS A 128 -6.47 15.74 18.73
C LYS A 128 -7.00 15.67 17.30
N ASN A 129 -6.52 14.72 16.50
CA ASN A 129 -7.04 14.45 15.14
C ASN A 129 -8.50 13.95 15.25
N GLU A 130 -9.45 14.87 15.45
CA GLU A 130 -10.91 14.63 15.50
C GLU A 130 -11.57 14.49 14.13
#